data_AF-A0A9D2D364-F1
#
_entry.id   AF-A0A9D2D364-F1
#
_cell.length_a   1.000
_cell.length_b   1.000
_cell.length_c   1.000
_cell.angle_alpha   90.00
_cell.angle_beta   90.00
_cell.angle_gamma   90.00
#
_symmetry.space_group_name_H-M   'P 1'
#
loop_
_entity.id
_entity.type
_entity.pdbx_description
1 polymer ?
#
loop_
_entity_poly.entity_id
_entity_poly.type
_entity_poly.pdbx_seq_one_letter_code
_entity_poly.pdbx_strand_id
1 'polypeptide(L)'
;NFSGDYQSKAHKYTEVIFGDGQTFRAGTIGTLADKTAFGYVKNYYEERGVHKRNCEINRIVQGCVGVRRTTGQHPGGIIVLPLGEEIYSFTPVQHPANDMTTDIVTTHFDYHSIDHNLLKLDILGHDDPTMIRMLQDLTGIDPKEIPLDSKEVMSLFQNTDALGIKPEDINGCPLGALGIPEFGTDFAMQMLLDTKPQAFSDLVRIAGLSHGTDVWLGNAQTLLQEGKATISTCICTRDDIMIYLIGMGLESELSFTIMESVRKGKGLKPEWEEEMIAHGVPDWYIWSCKKIKYMFPKAHAAAYVMMAWRIAYCKVFYPLAYYAAFFSIRATSFNYELMCQGQERLEFHMRDYERRKDTLSKKEQDTYKDMRIVQEMYARGFEFMPVDIYRAKAHHFQIIDDKLMPSISTIDGLGDKAADAVVEAAKDGPFLSKDDFRQRTKVSKTVVDLMADLNLLGDLPESNQLSLFDL
;
A
#
# COMPACT_ATOMS: atom_id res chain seq x y z
N ASN A 1 0.86 -13.36 3.37
CA ASN A 1 0.68 -12.43 2.23
C ASN A 1 0.60 -13.21 0.94
N PHE A 2 -0.58 -13.21 0.33
CA PHE A 2 -0.86 -13.74 -1.01
C PHE A 2 -1.00 -12.56 -1.98
N SER A 3 -0.86 -12.81 -3.28
CA SER A 3 -1.31 -11.86 -4.30
C SER A 3 -2.81 -11.59 -4.10
N GLY A 4 -3.23 -10.32 -4.28
CA GLY A 4 -4.65 -9.94 -4.24
C GLY A 4 -5.53 -10.82 -5.17
N ASP A 5 -5.03 -11.11 -6.36
CA ASP A 5 -5.71 -11.93 -7.37
C ASP A 5 -5.89 -13.40 -6.94
N TYR A 6 -5.08 -13.86 -6.00
CA TYR A 6 -5.09 -15.24 -5.50
C TYR A 6 -5.73 -15.37 -4.12
N GLN A 7 -5.87 -14.28 -3.36
CA GLN A 7 -6.32 -14.30 -1.97
C GLN A 7 -7.66 -15.03 -1.81
N SER A 8 -8.62 -14.76 -2.70
CA SER A 8 -9.94 -15.39 -2.68
C SER A 8 -9.88 -16.91 -2.87
N LYS A 9 -8.96 -17.40 -3.70
CA LYS A 9 -8.72 -18.84 -3.91
C LYS A 9 -8.11 -19.47 -2.67
N ALA A 10 -7.17 -18.79 -2.01
CA ALA A 10 -6.58 -19.25 -0.76
C ALA A 10 -7.62 -19.31 0.37
N HIS A 11 -8.55 -18.36 0.44
CA HIS A 11 -9.70 -18.44 1.37
C HIS A 11 -10.56 -19.66 1.07
N LYS A 12 -11.00 -19.87 -0.17
CA LYS A 12 -11.84 -21.03 -0.52
C LYS A 12 -11.16 -22.37 -0.23
N TYR A 13 -9.83 -22.43 -0.36
CA TYR A 13 -9.11 -23.66 -0.07
C TYR A 13 -9.13 -24.05 1.42
N THR A 14 -9.43 -23.14 2.34
CA THR A 14 -9.56 -23.51 3.77
C THR A 14 -10.75 -24.44 4.01
N GLU A 15 -11.84 -24.30 3.25
CA GLU A 15 -13.01 -25.19 3.33
C GLU A 15 -12.67 -26.61 2.87
N VAL A 16 -11.71 -26.76 1.95
CA VAL A 16 -11.20 -28.06 1.53
C VAL A 16 -10.35 -28.71 2.63
N ILE A 17 -9.56 -27.92 3.36
CA ILE A 17 -8.65 -28.43 4.41
C ILE A 17 -9.42 -28.79 5.68
N PHE A 18 -10.29 -27.89 6.15
CA PHE A 18 -10.97 -28.03 7.44
C PHE A 18 -12.39 -28.62 7.32
N GLY A 19 -12.96 -28.64 6.12
CA GLY A 19 -14.32 -29.07 5.85
C GLY A 19 -15.25 -27.90 5.56
N ASP A 20 -16.24 -28.15 4.71
CA ASP A 20 -17.28 -27.17 4.40
C ASP A 20 -18.06 -26.80 5.68
N GLY A 21 -18.32 -25.50 5.86
CA GLY A 21 -18.95 -24.96 7.08
C GLY A 21 -18.07 -24.91 8.34
N GLN A 22 -16.79 -25.29 8.28
CA GLN A 22 -15.87 -25.24 9.44
C GLN A 22 -15.00 -23.98 9.48
N THR A 23 -15.12 -23.11 8.48
CA THR A 23 -14.38 -21.84 8.42
C THR A 23 -15.29 -20.67 8.10
N PHE A 24 -15.05 -19.53 8.74
CA PHE A 24 -15.85 -18.31 8.57
C PHE A 24 -14.94 -17.12 8.33
N ARG A 25 -15.39 -16.13 7.54
CA ARG A 25 -14.65 -14.86 7.47
C ARG A 25 -14.86 -14.09 8.77
N ALA A 26 -13.81 -13.49 9.32
CA ALA A 26 -13.98 -12.59 10.45
C ALA A 26 -14.78 -11.35 10.01
N GLY A 27 -15.86 -11.03 10.73
CA GLY A 27 -16.64 -9.83 10.51
C GLY A 27 -15.96 -8.58 11.04
N THR A 28 -16.34 -7.42 10.51
CA THR A 28 -15.94 -6.10 11.03
C THR A 28 -17.15 -5.21 11.27
N ILE A 29 -17.07 -4.36 12.28
CA ILE A 29 -18.10 -3.37 12.60
C ILE A 29 -17.55 -1.99 12.23
N GLY A 30 -18.13 -1.37 11.21
CA GLY A 30 -17.78 -0.01 10.80
C GLY A 30 -18.47 1.00 11.70
N THR A 31 -17.70 1.80 12.43
CA THR A 31 -18.21 2.85 13.32
C THR A 31 -18.02 4.25 12.74
N LEU A 32 -18.72 5.24 13.28
CA LEU A 32 -18.50 6.64 12.93
C LEU A 32 -17.16 7.12 13.51
N ALA A 33 -16.26 7.54 12.62
CA ALA A 33 -15.04 8.27 12.95
C ALA A 33 -15.29 9.79 12.92
N ASP A 34 -14.40 10.57 13.55
CA ASP A 34 -14.54 12.02 13.74
C ASP A 34 -14.89 12.78 12.46
N LYS A 35 -14.21 12.49 11.34
CA LYS A 35 -14.43 13.18 10.07
C LYS A 35 -15.84 12.97 9.52
N THR A 36 -16.36 11.75 9.61
CA THR A 36 -17.72 11.42 9.13
C THR A 36 -18.77 12.00 10.08
N ALA A 37 -18.58 11.86 11.39
CA ALA A 37 -19.47 12.42 12.39
C ALA A 37 -19.55 13.96 12.27
N PHE A 38 -18.41 14.63 12.04
CA PHE A 38 -18.38 16.07 11.79
C PHE A 38 -19.20 16.47 10.57
N GLY A 39 -19.06 15.75 9.45
CA GLY A 39 -19.87 15.97 8.26
C GLY A 39 -21.37 15.84 8.53
N TYR A 40 -21.80 14.82 9.29
CA TYR A 40 -23.22 14.63 9.65
C TYR A 40 -23.76 15.75 10.53
N VAL A 41 -23.05 16.12 11.59
CA VAL A 41 -23.48 17.19 12.51
C VAL A 41 -23.55 18.53 11.78
N LYS A 42 -22.56 18.82 10.93
CA LYS A 42 -22.54 20.06 10.13
C LYS A 42 -23.72 20.11 9.16
N ASN A 43 -23.92 19.06 8.35
CA ASN A 43 -25.02 19.00 7.38
C ASN A 43 -26.39 19.09 8.08
N TYR A 44 -26.57 18.44 9.24
CA TYR A 44 -27.82 18.50 10.01
C TYR A 44 -28.22 19.94 10.37
N TYR A 45 -27.25 20.75 10.78
CA TYR A 45 -27.46 22.15 11.16
C TYR A 45 -27.62 23.07 9.94
N GLU A 46 -26.83 22.84 8.88
CA GLU A 46 -26.93 23.60 7.62
C GLU A 46 -28.30 23.43 6.96
N GLU A 47 -28.81 22.20 6.87
CA GLU A 47 -30.15 21.90 6.33
C GLU A 47 -31.29 22.61 7.10
N ARG A 48 -31.05 22.95 8.37
CA ARG A 48 -32.02 23.60 9.25
C ARG A 48 -31.80 25.11 9.35
N GLY A 49 -30.82 25.66 8.63
CA GLY A 49 -30.47 27.07 8.69
C GLY A 49 -29.96 27.52 10.06
N VAL A 50 -29.49 26.60 10.90
CA VAL A 50 -29.02 26.90 12.26
C VAL A 50 -27.50 26.94 12.25
N HIS A 51 -26.91 28.10 12.55
CA HIS A 51 -25.47 28.18 12.72
C HIS A 51 -25.04 27.77 14.13
N LYS A 52 -24.04 26.90 14.24
CA LYS A 52 -23.39 26.52 15.51
C LYS A 52 -21.88 26.76 15.41
N ARG A 53 -21.30 27.18 16.53
CA ARG A 53 -19.84 27.31 16.67
C ARG A 53 -19.18 25.93 16.57
N ASN A 54 -17.99 25.87 16.01
CA ASN A 54 -17.23 24.61 15.87
C ASN A 54 -17.02 23.88 17.21
N CYS A 55 -16.94 24.60 18.35
CA CYS A 55 -16.85 23.95 19.66
C CYS A 55 -18.09 23.12 20.01
N GLU A 56 -19.29 23.58 19.66
CA GLU A 56 -20.54 22.85 19.89
C GLU A 56 -20.66 21.68 18.91
N ILE A 57 -20.27 21.88 17.65
CA ILE A 57 -20.21 20.81 16.65
C ILE A 57 -19.28 19.70 17.15
N ASN A 58 -18.06 20.05 17.58
CA ASN A 58 -17.07 19.08 18.07
C ASN A 58 -17.55 18.35 19.34
N ARG A 59 -18.26 19.03 20.25
CA ARG A 59 -18.89 18.38 21.42
C ARG A 59 -19.89 17.32 21.00
N ILE A 60 -20.75 17.60 20.02
CA ILE A 60 -21.75 16.65 19.52
C ILE A 60 -21.07 15.50 18.76
N VAL A 61 -20.05 15.81 17.96
CA VAL A 61 -19.23 14.79 17.26
C VAL A 61 -18.72 13.73 18.22
N GLN A 62 -18.20 14.12 19.38
CA GLN A 62 -17.74 13.17 20.41
C GLN A 62 -18.85 12.23 20.90
N GLY A 63 -20.11 12.65 20.91
CA GLY A 63 -21.26 11.81 21.25
C GLY A 63 -21.73 10.89 20.12
N CYS A 64 -21.28 11.12 18.87
CA CYS A 64 -21.61 10.31 17.71
C CYS A 64 -20.51 9.30 17.35
N VAL A 65 -19.25 9.59 17.70
CA VAL A 65 -18.11 8.70 17.42
C VAL A 65 -18.31 7.35 18.10
N GLY A 66 -17.98 6.27 17.39
CA GLY A 66 -18.14 4.89 17.88
C GLY A 66 -19.52 4.28 17.63
N VAL A 67 -20.53 5.05 17.24
CA VAL A 67 -21.83 4.50 16.84
C VAL A 67 -21.66 3.63 15.60
N ARG A 68 -22.22 2.40 15.64
CA ARG A 68 -22.23 1.47 14.51
C ARG A 68 -22.94 2.09 13.31
N ARG A 69 -22.30 2.02 12.14
CA ARG A 69 -22.82 2.48 10.85
C ARG A 69 -23.03 1.34 9.87
N THR A 70 -22.05 0.45 9.74
CA THR A 70 -22.08 -0.66 8.77
C THR A 70 -21.44 -1.92 9.34
N THR A 71 -21.51 -3.02 8.60
CA THR A 71 -20.73 -4.24 8.84
C THR A 71 -19.95 -4.57 7.58
N GLY A 72 -18.82 -5.26 7.73
CA GLY A 72 -17.93 -5.58 6.63
C GLY A 72 -17.14 -6.86 6.89
N GLN A 73 -16.05 -7.00 6.16
CA GLN A 73 -15.18 -8.17 6.20
C GLN A 73 -13.82 -7.77 6.77
N HIS A 74 -13.20 -8.67 7.53
CA HIS A 74 -11.79 -8.54 7.87
C HIS A 74 -10.97 -8.70 6.59
N PRO A 75 -9.87 -7.94 6.40
CA PRO A 75 -9.06 -7.98 5.16
C PRO A 75 -8.45 -9.33 4.76
N GLY A 76 -8.61 -10.38 5.57
CA GLY A 76 -8.08 -11.71 5.26
C GLY A 76 -8.17 -12.72 6.42
N GLY A 77 -8.91 -12.39 7.47
CA GLY A 77 -8.98 -13.22 8.68
C GLY A 77 -10.00 -14.32 8.48
N ILE A 78 -9.56 -15.56 8.53
CA ILE A 78 -10.41 -16.75 8.48
C ILE A 78 -10.41 -17.39 9.86
N ILE A 79 -11.60 -17.52 10.45
CA ILE A 79 -11.84 -18.16 11.74
C ILE A 79 -12.02 -19.65 11.49
N VAL A 80 -11.28 -20.47 12.24
CA VAL A 80 -11.33 -21.93 12.11
C VAL A 80 -12.02 -22.52 13.34
N LEU A 81 -13.06 -23.31 13.11
CA LEU A 81 -13.75 -24.03 14.17
C LEU A 81 -13.01 -25.31 14.56
N PRO A 82 -12.95 -25.63 15.86
CA PRO A 82 -12.60 -26.96 16.32
C PRO A 82 -13.63 -27.99 15.83
N LEU A 83 -13.14 -29.19 15.50
CA LEU A 83 -14.02 -30.30 15.10
C LEU A 83 -15.04 -30.62 16.19
N GLY A 84 -16.31 -30.69 15.81
CA GLY A 84 -17.43 -31.00 16.71
C GLY A 84 -18.06 -29.79 17.40
N GLU A 85 -17.50 -28.60 17.21
CA GLU A 85 -18.11 -27.35 17.68
C GLU A 85 -18.95 -26.69 16.57
N GLU A 86 -19.97 -25.95 16.98
CA GLU A 86 -20.76 -25.10 16.09
C GLU A 86 -20.36 -23.63 16.28
N ILE A 87 -20.42 -22.83 15.20
CA ILE A 87 -20.09 -21.39 15.27
C ILE A 87 -20.94 -20.66 16.32
N TYR A 88 -22.18 -21.12 16.53
CA TYR A 88 -23.15 -20.54 17.46
C TYR A 88 -22.76 -20.70 18.94
N SER A 89 -21.83 -21.61 19.26
CA SER A 89 -21.19 -21.67 20.59
C SER A 89 -20.36 -20.43 20.90
N PHE A 90 -19.93 -19.68 19.88
CA PHE A 90 -19.00 -18.56 20.01
C PHE A 90 -19.61 -17.24 19.57
N THR A 91 -20.31 -17.21 18.43
CA THR A 91 -20.83 -15.99 17.83
C THR A 91 -21.97 -16.26 16.85
N PRO A 92 -22.96 -15.37 16.73
CA PRO A 92 -23.86 -15.39 15.60
C PRO A 92 -23.09 -15.19 14.28
N VAL A 93 -23.74 -15.46 13.15
CA VAL A 93 -23.19 -15.20 11.81
C VAL A 93 -24.12 -14.30 11.01
N GLN A 94 -23.56 -13.64 9.99
CA GLN A 94 -24.30 -12.77 9.09
C GLN A 94 -23.58 -12.64 7.74
N HIS A 95 -24.24 -12.02 6.76
CA HIS A 95 -23.57 -11.56 5.54
C HIS A 95 -22.94 -10.17 5.76
N PRO A 96 -21.77 -9.90 5.15
CA PRO A 96 -21.15 -8.58 5.23
C PRO A 96 -22.06 -7.55 4.57
N ALA A 97 -22.25 -6.40 5.24
CA ALA A 97 -23.12 -5.31 4.78
C ALA A 97 -24.58 -5.73 4.47
N ASN A 98 -25.05 -6.87 4.99
CA ASN A 98 -26.34 -7.48 4.65
C ASN A 98 -26.53 -7.76 3.14
N ASP A 99 -25.44 -7.94 2.40
CA ASP A 99 -25.53 -8.33 1.00
C ASP A 99 -25.88 -9.82 0.89
N MET A 100 -27.13 -10.12 0.56
CA MET A 100 -27.63 -11.50 0.43
C MET A 100 -27.22 -12.14 -0.90
N THR A 101 -26.51 -11.43 -1.77
CA THR A 101 -26.02 -11.96 -3.06
C THR A 101 -24.64 -12.59 -2.95
N THR A 102 -23.90 -12.33 -1.87
CA THR A 102 -22.59 -12.96 -1.64
C THR A 102 -22.71 -14.31 -0.94
N ASP A 103 -21.86 -15.25 -1.35
CA ASP A 103 -21.63 -16.54 -0.69
C ASP A 103 -20.87 -16.40 0.64
N ILE A 104 -20.35 -15.21 0.95
CA ILE A 104 -19.51 -14.97 2.12
C ILE A 104 -20.36 -14.86 3.38
N VAL A 105 -20.06 -15.72 4.35
CA VAL A 105 -20.57 -15.64 5.73
C VAL A 105 -19.48 -15.11 6.65
N THR A 106 -19.85 -14.12 7.46
CA THR A 106 -18.99 -13.47 8.45
C THR A 106 -19.45 -13.75 9.88
N THR A 107 -18.51 -13.80 10.82
CA THR A 107 -18.82 -13.73 12.26
C THR A 107 -19.54 -12.42 12.59
N HIS A 108 -20.54 -12.45 13.46
CA HIS A 108 -21.24 -11.24 13.90
C HIS A 108 -20.40 -10.43 14.87
N PHE A 109 -19.71 -11.11 15.79
CA PHE A 109 -18.66 -10.49 16.59
C PHE A 109 -17.42 -10.27 15.75
N ASP A 110 -16.75 -9.14 15.97
CA ASP A 110 -15.41 -8.95 15.45
C ASP A 110 -14.43 -9.94 16.12
N TYR A 111 -13.29 -10.16 15.48
CA TYR A 111 -12.30 -11.09 15.99
C TYR A 111 -11.78 -10.72 17.39
N HIS A 112 -11.74 -9.43 17.76
CA HIS A 112 -11.18 -8.99 19.05
C HIS A 112 -12.03 -9.48 20.22
N SER A 113 -13.32 -9.78 19.96
CA SER A 113 -14.23 -10.31 20.97
C SER A 113 -14.10 -11.82 21.17
N ILE A 114 -13.40 -12.54 20.26
CA ILE A 114 -13.30 -14.01 20.23
C ILE A 114 -11.86 -14.52 20.02
N ASP A 115 -10.85 -13.65 20.13
CA ASP A 115 -9.45 -13.95 19.83
C ASP A 115 -8.79 -14.92 20.83
N HIS A 116 -9.36 -15.06 22.03
CA HIS A 116 -8.96 -16.04 23.04
C HIS A 116 -9.64 -17.40 22.86
N ASN A 117 -10.61 -17.50 21.96
CA ASN A 117 -11.49 -18.68 21.84
C ASN A 117 -11.20 -19.48 20.57
N LEU A 118 -11.01 -18.78 19.44
CA LEU A 118 -10.87 -19.41 18.13
C LEU A 118 -9.57 -18.99 17.45
N LEU A 119 -8.95 -19.95 16.76
CA LEU A 119 -7.77 -19.68 15.94
C LEU A 119 -8.15 -18.91 14.68
N LYS A 120 -7.28 -17.98 14.27
CA LYS A 120 -7.40 -17.21 13.03
C LYS A 120 -6.23 -17.48 12.10
N LEU A 121 -6.56 -17.72 10.83
CA LEU A 121 -5.62 -17.67 9.72
C LEU A 121 -5.68 -16.28 9.07
N ASP A 122 -4.60 -15.50 9.16
CA ASP A 122 -4.48 -14.22 8.45
C ASP A 122 -3.97 -14.43 7.01
N ILE A 123 -4.91 -14.77 6.13
CA ILE A 123 -4.71 -14.93 4.67
C ILE A 123 -4.89 -13.56 4.02
N LEU A 124 -3.89 -12.68 4.18
CA LEU A 124 -3.88 -11.30 3.69
C LEU A 124 -3.49 -11.21 2.20
N GLY A 125 -4.14 -10.31 1.46
CA GLY A 125 -3.73 -9.86 0.13
C GLY A 125 -2.66 -8.77 0.23
N HIS A 126 -1.66 -8.81 -0.67
CA HIS A 126 -0.57 -7.84 -0.72
C HIS A 126 -0.03 -7.72 -2.14
N ASP A 127 0.55 -6.57 -2.48
CA ASP A 127 1.07 -6.30 -3.83
C ASP A 127 2.45 -6.89 -4.08
N ASP A 128 3.29 -7.02 -3.04
CA ASP A 128 4.65 -7.59 -3.18
C ASP A 128 4.67 -8.95 -3.89
N PRO A 129 3.85 -9.95 -3.51
CA PRO A 129 3.79 -11.22 -4.24
C PRO A 129 3.42 -11.04 -5.72
N THR A 130 2.46 -10.15 -6.03
CA THR A 130 2.03 -9.88 -7.41
C THR A 130 3.15 -9.23 -8.21
N MET A 131 3.81 -8.21 -7.63
CA MET A 131 4.91 -7.50 -8.28
C MET A 131 6.12 -8.40 -8.50
N ILE A 132 6.55 -9.18 -7.49
CA ILE A 132 7.66 -10.12 -7.61
C ILE A 132 7.34 -11.21 -8.64
N ARG A 133 6.10 -11.69 -8.67
CA ARG A 133 5.67 -12.66 -9.69
C ARG A 133 5.77 -12.09 -11.10
N MET A 134 5.26 -10.87 -11.33
CA MET A 134 5.36 -10.21 -12.63
C MET A 134 6.83 -9.96 -13.02
N LEU A 135 7.67 -9.55 -12.06
CA LEU A 135 9.12 -9.39 -12.28
C LEU A 135 9.79 -10.70 -12.69
N GLN A 136 9.46 -11.82 -12.02
CA GLN A 136 9.94 -13.14 -12.41
C GLN A 136 9.48 -13.49 -13.83
N ASP A 137 8.20 -13.28 -14.17
CA ASP A 137 7.66 -13.59 -15.49
C ASP A 137 8.30 -12.74 -16.61
N LEU A 138 8.65 -11.48 -16.31
CA LEU A 138 9.29 -10.57 -17.28
C LEU A 138 10.80 -10.79 -17.43
N THR A 139 11.50 -11.16 -16.36
CA THR A 139 12.97 -11.25 -16.35
C THR A 139 13.51 -12.68 -16.46
N GLY A 140 12.68 -13.68 -16.14
CA GLY A 140 13.08 -15.09 -16.06
C GLY A 140 13.91 -15.44 -14.82
N ILE A 141 14.21 -14.49 -13.94
CA ILE A 141 15.01 -14.73 -12.73
C ILE A 141 14.14 -15.36 -11.64
N ASP A 142 14.65 -16.39 -10.97
CA ASP A 142 14.06 -16.84 -9.70
C ASP A 142 14.37 -15.80 -8.60
N PRO A 143 13.34 -15.15 -8.00
CA PRO A 143 13.55 -14.16 -6.95
C PRO A 143 14.29 -14.71 -5.73
N LYS A 144 14.33 -16.03 -5.53
CA LYS A 144 15.06 -16.67 -4.42
C LYS A 144 16.57 -16.66 -4.62
N GLU A 145 17.05 -16.58 -5.86
CA GLU A 145 18.47 -16.55 -6.21
C GLU A 145 19.05 -15.13 -6.18
N ILE A 146 18.22 -14.10 -5.93
CA ILE A 146 18.68 -12.71 -5.81
C ILE A 146 19.54 -12.54 -4.54
N PRO A 147 20.78 -12.04 -4.67
CA PRO A 147 21.67 -11.83 -3.53
C PRO A 147 21.18 -10.70 -2.61
N LEU A 148 21.30 -10.90 -1.29
CA LEU A 148 20.87 -9.94 -0.27
C LEU A 148 22.01 -9.01 0.23
N ASP A 149 23.10 -8.92 -0.54
CA ASP A 149 24.32 -8.17 -0.21
C ASP A 149 24.91 -7.39 -1.40
N SER A 150 24.18 -7.25 -2.51
CA SER A 150 24.58 -6.39 -3.64
C SER A 150 24.82 -4.94 -3.19
N LYS A 151 25.99 -4.42 -3.55
CA LYS A 151 26.41 -3.05 -3.22
C LYS A 151 25.64 -2.02 -4.04
N GLU A 152 25.34 -2.34 -5.30
CA GLU A 152 24.56 -1.51 -6.20
C GLU A 152 23.12 -1.34 -5.69
N VAL A 153 22.53 -2.42 -5.16
CA VAL A 153 21.21 -2.34 -4.50
C VAL A 153 21.29 -1.54 -3.20
N MET A 154 22.32 -1.77 -2.37
CA MET A 154 22.50 -0.99 -1.14
C MET A 154 22.64 0.51 -1.42
N SER A 155 23.33 0.90 -2.50
CA SER A 155 23.53 2.31 -2.82
C SER A 155 22.23 3.07 -3.11
N LEU A 156 21.14 2.39 -3.53
CA LEU A 156 19.82 3.04 -3.68
C LEU A 156 19.31 3.68 -2.38
N PHE A 157 19.73 3.15 -1.24
CA PHE A 157 19.36 3.66 0.09
C PHE A 157 20.34 4.71 0.62
N GLN A 158 21.37 5.06 -0.17
CA GLN A 158 22.43 5.98 0.21
C GLN A 158 22.54 7.18 -0.75
N ASN A 159 22.30 6.96 -2.05
CA ASN A 159 22.38 7.97 -3.10
C ASN A 159 21.61 7.53 -4.37
N THR A 160 21.80 8.24 -5.49
CA THR A 160 21.19 7.95 -6.80
C THR A 160 22.13 7.28 -7.80
N ASP A 161 23.37 6.95 -7.42
CA ASP A 161 24.43 6.53 -8.35
C ASP A 161 24.07 5.26 -9.11
N ALA A 162 23.47 4.27 -8.44
CA ALA A 162 23.04 3.00 -9.07
C ALA A 162 21.93 3.18 -10.12
N LEU A 163 21.25 4.33 -10.14
CA LEU A 163 20.26 4.65 -11.15
C LEU A 163 20.86 5.37 -12.36
N GLY A 164 22.10 5.88 -12.26
CA GLY A 164 22.76 6.65 -13.31
C GLY A 164 22.24 8.09 -13.48
N ILE A 165 21.57 8.63 -12.46
CA ILE A 165 20.95 9.97 -12.47
C ILE A 165 21.42 10.79 -11.27
N LYS A 166 21.20 12.10 -11.32
CA LYS A 166 21.49 13.02 -10.22
C LYS A 166 20.22 13.36 -9.45
N PRO A 167 20.33 13.79 -8.17
CA PRO A 167 19.18 14.24 -7.40
C PRO A 167 18.38 15.34 -8.10
N GLU A 168 19.04 16.26 -8.82
CA GLU A 168 18.39 17.36 -9.54
C GLU A 168 17.44 16.87 -10.64
N ASP A 169 17.69 15.70 -11.22
CA ASP A 169 16.85 15.10 -12.27
C ASP A 169 15.51 14.58 -11.72
N ILE A 170 15.40 14.42 -10.40
CA ILE A 170 14.22 13.89 -9.69
C ILE A 170 13.76 14.83 -8.55
N ASN A 171 13.72 16.13 -8.84
CA ASN A 171 13.28 17.19 -7.92
C ASN A 171 14.05 17.23 -6.59
N GLY A 172 15.36 16.97 -6.64
CA GLY A 172 16.25 17.02 -5.48
C GLY A 172 16.15 15.81 -4.56
N CYS A 173 15.49 14.72 -4.97
CA CYS A 173 15.44 13.50 -4.17
C CYS A 173 16.84 12.88 -4.08
N PRO A 174 17.44 12.79 -2.87
CA PRO A 174 18.85 12.42 -2.74
C PRO A 174 19.10 10.91 -2.82
N LEU A 175 18.05 10.08 -2.86
CA LEU A 175 18.13 8.62 -2.77
C LEU A 175 17.44 7.96 -3.96
N GLY A 176 17.96 6.81 -4.39
CA GLY A 176 17.33 5.94 -5.38
C GLY A 176 16.17 5.08 -4.84
N ALA A 177 15.58 5.45 -3.69
CA ALA A 177 14.61 4.61 -2.98
C ALA A 177 13.15 4.78 -3.46
N LEU A 178 12.87 5.69 -4.39
CA LEU A 178 11.51 5.96 -4.88
C LEU A 178 10.82 4.68 -5.40
N GLY A 179 9.59 4.43 -4.96
CA GLY A 179 8.81 3.26 -5.36
C GLY A 179 9.25 1.92 -4.75
N ILE A 180 10.35 1.89 -3.97
CA ILE A 180 10.72 0.69 -3.19
C ILE A 180 9.75 0.57 -2.01
N PRO A 181 9.12 -0.61 -1.79
CA PRO A 181 8.25 -0.84 -0.64
C PRO A 181 8.97 -0.53 0.68
N GLU A 182 8.24 -0.02 1.67
CA GLU A 182 8.73 0.48 2.96
C GLU A 182 9.62 1.73 2.89
N PHE A 183 10.54 1.81 1.92
CA PHE A 183 11.61 2.80 1.87
C PHE A 183 11.35 4.00 0.96
N GLY A 184 10.39 3.91 0.03
CA GLY A 184 10.14 4.94 -0.98
C GLY A 184 9.28 6.12 -0.52
N THR A 185 8.91 6.19 0.76
CA THR A 185 8.18 7.33 1.32
C THR A 185 9.14 8.42 1.79
N ASP A 186 8.74 9.70 1.75
CA ASP A 186 9.60 10.80 2.22
C ASP A 186 10.00 10.62 3.69
N PHE A 187 9.10 10.06 4.51
CA PHE A 187 9.37 9.74 5.90
C PHE A 187 10.49 8.70 6.04
N ALA A 188 10.38 7.56 5.35
CA ALA A 188 11.40 6.51 5.41
C ALA A 188 12.72 6.95 4.78
N MET A 189 12.68 7.72 3.68
CA MET A 189 13.88 8.29 3.07
C MET A 189 14.62 9.24 3.99
N GLN A 190 13.92 10.07 4.77
CA GLN A 190 14.56 10.90 5.79
C GLN A 190 15.26 10.03 6.85
N MET A 191 14.65 8.91 7.25
CA MET A 191 15.28 7.98 8.19
C MET A 191 16.54 7.33 7.61
N LEU A 192 16.54 6.97 6.32
CA LEU A 192 17.72 6.45 5.63
C LEU A 192 18.86 7.49 5.63
N LEU A 193 18.56 8.76 5.38
CA LEU A 193 19.54 9.85 5.42
C LEU A 193 20.12 10.06 6.84
N ASP A 194 19.27 10.03 7.85
CA ASP A 194 19.65 10.22 9.25
C ASP A 194 20.52 9.05 9.76
N THR A 195 20.25 7.83 9.29
CA THR A 195 20.86 6.59 9.83
C THR A 195 22.00 6.01 9.00
N LYS A 196 22.07 6.33 7.70
CA LYS A 196 23.13 5.91 6.76
C LYS A 196 23.40 4.39 6.80
N PRO A 197 22.41 3.54 6.47
CA PRO A 197 22.54 2.09 6.58
C PRO A 197 23.73 1.54 5.79
N GLN A 198 24.43 0.56 6.35
CA GLN A 198 25.59 -0.08 5.71
C GLN A 198 25.34 -1.54 5.34
N ALA A 199 24.40 -2.20 6.03
CA ALA A 199 24.09 -3.60 5.86
C ALA A 199 22.58 -3.87 5.75
N PHE A 200 22.22 -5.03 5.21
CA PHE A 200 20.83 -5.49 5.15
C PHE A 200 20.13 -5.46 6.52
N SER A 201 20.86 -5.81 7.60
CA SER A 201 20.33 -5.74 8.96
C SER A 201 19.95 -4.33 9.40
N ASP A 202 20.59 -3.30 8.86
CA ASP A 202 20.26 -1.91 9.18
C ASP A 202 18.95 -1.52 8.53
N LEU A 203 18.70 -1.96 7.28
CA LEU A 203 17.42 -1.79 6.62
C LEU A 203 16.29 -2.48 7.40
N VAL A 204 16.53 -3.68 7.95
CA VAL A 204 15.56 -4.36 8.84
C VAL A 204 15.25 -3.53 10.09
N ARG A 205 16.24 -2.88 10.68
CA ARG A 205 16.03 -2.00 11.84
C ARG A 205 15.26 -0.74 11.45
N ILE A 206 15.60 -0.11 10.33
CA ILE A 206 14.91 1.09 9.81
C ILE A 206 13.46 0.77 9.49
N ALA A 207 13.19 -0.37 8.85
CA ALA A 207 11.83 -0.86 8.60
C ALA A 207 11.06 -1.20 9.89
N GLY A 208 11.74 -1.47 11.00
CA GLY A 208 11.07 -1.52 12.30
C GLY A 208 10.71 -0.13 12.82
N LEU A 209 11.65 0.82 12.71
CA LEU A 209 11.49 2.19 13.18
C LEU A 209 10.47 3.02 12.39
N SER A 210 10.31 2.75 11.09
CA SER A 210 9.38 3.48 10.22
C SER A 210 7.91 3.10 10.44
N HIS A 211 7.63 2.08 11.26
CA HIS A 211 6.28 1.57 11.51
C HIS A 211 5.89 1.70 12.98
N GLY A 212 4.95 2.60 13.24
CA GLY A 212 4.37 2.82 14.56
C GLY A 212 4.52 4.27 15.02
N THR A 213 3.45 4.79 15.62
CA THR A 213 3.47 6.12 16.22
C THR A 213 4.45 6.15 17.40
N ASP A 214 5.19 7.26 17.53
CA ASP A 214 6.18 7.51 18.59
C ASP A 214 7.34 6.50 18.66
N VAL A 215 7.63 5.80 17.56
CA VAL A 215 8.81 4.94 17.43
C VAL A 215 10.03 5.76 17.00
N TRP A 216 9.92 6.49 15.89
CA TRP A 216 10.99 7.34 15.37
C TRP A 216 10.91 8.78 15.88
N LEU A 217 9.89 9.53 15.43
CA LEU A 217 9.74 10.95 15.72
C LEU A 217 9.57 11.18 17.22
N GLY A 218 10.41 12.08 17.77
CA GLY A 218 10.42 12.39 19.20
C GLY A 218 10.84 11.23 20.11
N ASN A 219 11.39 10.15 19.54
CA ASN A 219 11.89 9.00 20.29
C ASN A 219 13.27 8.56 19.76
N ALA A 220 13.35 7.50 18.94
CA ALA A 220 14.64 7.00 18.45
C ALA A 220 15.46 8.09 17.72
N GLN A 221 14.81 8.97 16.95
CA GLN A 221 15.49 10.10 16.30
C GLN A 221 16.19 11.02 17.31
N THR A 222 15.52 11.35 18.41
CA THR A 222 16.07 12.18 19.48
C THR A 222 17.26 11.50 20.16
N LEU A 223 17.14 10.19 20.43
CA LEU A 223 18.22 9.43 21.05
C LEU A 223 19.47 9.35 20.18
N LEU A 224 19.30 9.26 18.86
CA LEU A 224 20.39 9.32 17.89
C LEU A 224 21.03 10.72 17.84
N GLN A 225 20.23 11.78 17.81
CA GLN A 225 20.72 13.17 17.80
C GLN A 225 21.48 13.53 19.10
N GLU A 226 21.03 13.01 20.25
CA GLU A 226 21.70 13.21 21.54
C GLU A 226 22.93 12.30 21.73
N GLY A 227 23.22 11.39 20.79
CA GLY A 227 24.32 10.44 20.90
C GLY A 227 24.13 9.37 21.99
N LYS A 228 22.90 9.20 22.51
CA LYS A 228 22.57 8.22 23.54
C LYS A 228 22.37 6.81 22.98
N ALA A 229 21.99 6.73 21.70
CA ALA A 229 21.86 5.47 20.98
C ALA A 229 22.37 5.60 19.54
N THR A 230 22.73 4.47 18.95
CA THR A 230 22.96 4.33 17.52
C THR A 230 21.84 3.48 16.92
N ILE A 231 21.79 3.35 15.60
CA ILE A 231 20.82 2.44 14.95
C ILE A 231 20.95 1.00 15.44
N SER A 232 22.15 0.54 15.84
CA SER A 232 22.33 -0.83 16.33
C SER A 232 21.91 -1.03 17.78
N THR A 233 21.77 0.07 18.55
CA THR A 233 21.40 0.04 19.97
C THR A 233 20.01 0.60 20.25
N CYS A 234 19.29 1.10 19.24
CA CYS A 234 17.91 1.55 19.39
C CYS A 234 16.95 0.39 19.66
N ILE A 235 15.76 0.72 20.17
CA ILE A 235 14.62 -0.19 20.15
C ILE A 235 14.00 -0.09 18.76
N CYS A 236 14.44 -0.97 17.86
CA CYS A 236 14.05 -0.91 16.46
C CYS A 236 12.97 -1.98 16.15
N THR A 237 12.93 -3.07 16.92
CA THR A 237 11.88 -4.11 16.87
C THR A 237 11.51 -4.56 18.28
N ARG A 238 10.35 -5.23 18.46
CA ARG A 238 9.94 -5.70 19.79
C ARG A 238 10.94 -6.71 20.36
N ASP A 239 11.52 -7.55 19.51
CA ASP A 239 12.46 -8.60 19.90
C ASP A 239 13.72 -8.01 20.55
N ASP A 240 14.13 -6.81 20.14
CA ASP A 240 15.26 -6.10 20.75
C ASP A 240 14.99 -5.78 22.23
N ILE A 241 13.74 -5.56 22.63
CA ILE A 241 13.35 -5.35 24.05
C ILE A 241 13.58 -6.61 24.86
N MET A 242 13.00 -7.72 24.42
CA MET A 242 13.08 -8.98 25.15
C MET A 242 14.53 -9.45 25.26
N ILE A 243 15.27 -9.45 24.15
CA ILE A 243 16.65 -9.94 24.12
C ILE A 243 17.57 -9.04 24.95
N TYR A 244 17.39 -7.71 24.88
CA TYR A 244 18.19 -6.79 25.66
C TYR A 244 17.96 -6.97 27.17
N LEU A 245 16.70 -7.05 27.62
CA LEU A 245 16.38 -7.22 29.04
C LEU A 245 16.90 -8.54 29.61
N ILE A 246 16.78 -9.65 28.86
CA ILE A 246 17.40 -10.93 29.22
C ILE A 246 18.93 -10.77 29.32
N GLY A 247 19.55 -10.06 28.37
CA GLY A 247 20.98 -9.78 28.39
C GLY A 247 21.45 -8.94 29.60
N MET A 248 20.57 -8.09 30.14
CA MET A 248 20.80 -7.32 31.37
C MET A 248 20.55 -8.14 32.65
N GLY A 249 20.01 -9.36 32.53
CA GLY A 249 19.79 -10.29 33.64
C GLY A 249 18.35 -10.41 34.13
N LEU A 250 17.37 -9.76 33.49
CA LEU A 250 15.96 -9.91 33.86
C LEU A 250 15.42 -11.30 33.51
N GLU A 251 14.45 -11.78 34.29
CA GLU A 251 13.74 -13.03 34.02
C GLU A 251 13.10 -13.03 32.62
N SER A 252 13.14 -14.20 31.96
CA SER A 252 12.70 -14.32 30.56
C SER A 252 11.20 -14.08 30.39
N GLU A 253 10.38 -14.56 31.33
CA GLU A 253 8.92 -14.36 31.32
C GLU A 253 8.54 -12.88 31.53
N LEU A 254 9.26 -12.19 32.44
CA LEU A 254 9.06 -10.77 32.68
C LEU A 254 9.49 -9.95 31.46
N SER A 255 10.65 -10.25 30.88
CA SER A 255 11.16 -9.60 29.67
C SER A 255 10.19 -9.75 28.48
N PHE A 256 9.60 -10.93 28.31
CA PHE A 256 8.55 -11.18 27.31
C PHE A 256 7.30 -10.34 27.58
N THR A 257 6.85 -10.29 28.83
CA THR A 257 5.66 -9.53 29.24
C THR A 257 5.85 -8.02 29.01
N ILE A 258 7.02 -7.48 29.35
CA ILE A 258 7.38 -6.08 29.10
C ILE A 258 7.38 -5.78 27.59
N MET A 259 8.04 -6.63 26.78
CA MET A 259 8.03 -6.52 25.33
C MET A 259 6.59 -6.47 24.76
N GLU A 260 5.73 -7.41 25.16
CA GLU A 260 4.34 -7.48 24.68
C GLU A 260 3.49 -6.29 25.12
N SER A 261 3.79 -5.69 26.29
CA SER A 261 3.14 -4.46 26.75
C SER A 261 3.56 -3.26 25.89
N VAL A 262 4.87 -3.06 25.73
CA VAL A 262 5.45 -1.92 24.99
C VAL A 262 5.04 -1.95 23.52
N ARG A 263 5.13 -3.10 22.84
CA ARG A 263 4.75 -3.22 21.42
C ARG A 263 3.26 -2.96 21.15
N LYS A 264 2.41 -3.05 22.18
CA LYS A 264 0.96 -2.75 22.13
C LYS A 264 0.64 -1.33 22.60
N GLY A 265 1.64 -0.50 22.89
CA GLY A 265 1.45 0.86 23.35
C GLY A 265 0.88 0.98 24.78
N LYS A 266 0.97 -0.09 25.57
CA LYS A 266 0.48 -0.10 26.96
C LYS A 266 1.48 0.49 27.95
N GLY A 267 2.70 0.79 27.50
CA GLY A 267 3.76 1.35 28.32
C GLY A 267 4.32 0.37 29.36
N LEU A 268 4.90 0.93 30.42
CA LEU A 268 5.52 0.20 31.52
C LEU A 268 4.76 0.45 32.83
N LYS A 269 4.72 -0.58 33.68
CA LYS A 269 4.24 -0.45 35.05
C LYS A 269 5.38 0.00 35.98
N PRO A 270 5.08 0.66 37.12
CA PRO A 270 6.11 1.09 38.07
C PRO A 270 7.04 -0.04 38.52
N GLU A 271 6.50 -1.23 38.81
CA GLU A 271 7.32 -2.37 39.24
C GLU A 271 8.29 -2.86 38.16
N TRP A 272 7.96 -2.66 36.87
CA TRP A 272 8.87 -3.03 35.78
C TRP A 272 9.99 -1.99 35.62
N GLU A 273 9.70 -0.71 35.84
CA GLU A 273 10.71 0.35 35.81
C GLU A 273 11.74 0.13 36.92
N GLU A 274 11.30 -0.19 38.14
CA GLU A 274 12.18 -0.50 39.27
C GLU A 274 13.09 -1.71 38.97
N GLU A 275 12.52 -2.78 38.40
CA GLU A 275 13.28 -3.99 38.05
C GLU A 275 14.31 -3.71 36.95
N MET A 276 13.93 -2.94 35.92
CA MET A 276 14.83 -2.50 34.84
C MET A 276 15.98 -1.67 35.41
N ILE A 277 15.71 -0.73 36.32
CA ILE A 277 16.74 0.09 36.98
C ILE A 277 17.67 -0.77 37.85
N ALA A 278 17.12 -1.72 38.60
CA ALA A 278 17.90 -2.63 39.46
C ALA A 278 18.92 -3.46 38.66
N HIS A 279 18.59 -3.78 37.40
CA HIS A 279 19.46 -4.47 36.47
C HIS A 279 20.33 -3.54 35.61
N GLY A 280 20.35 -2.23 35.91
CA GLY A 280 21.21 -1.26 35.22
C GLY A 280 20.73 -0.85 33.83
N VAL A 281 19.45 -1.04 33.50
CA VAL A 281 18.87 -0.53 32.25
C VAL A 281 18.87 1.01 32.30
N PRO A 282 19.42 1.70 31.29
CA PRO A 282 19.48 3.16 31.29
C PRO A 282 18.12 3.84 31.26
N ASP A 283 18.00 4.99 31.92
CA ASP A 283 16.77 5.80 31.97
C ASP A 283 16.20 6.12 30.58
N TRP A 284 17.07 6.38 29.60
CA TRP A 284 16.64 6.69 28.23
C TRP A 284 15.93 5.51 27.56
N TYR A 285 16.29 4.27 27.93
CA TYR A 285 15.69 3.05 27.38
C TYR A 285 14.28 2.86 27.93
N ILE A 286 14.12 3.05 29.24
CA ILE A 286 12.82 3.04 29.94
C ILE A 286 11.91 4.13 29.37
N TRP A 287 12.45 5.34 29.20
CA TRP A 287 11.74 6.46 28.59
C TRP A 287 11.26 6.14 27.16
N SER A 288 12.11 5.50 26.34
CA SER A 288 11.77 5.10 24.98
C SER A 288 10.64 4.08 24.95
N CYS A 289 10.68 3.08 25.83
CA CYS A 289 9.64 2.05 25.98
C CYS A 289 8.25 2.65 26.28
N LYS A 290 8.19 3.73 27.07
CA LYS A 290 6.91 4.38 27.45
C LYS A 290 6.27 5.17 26.31
N LYS A 291 7.03 5.51 25.27
CA LYS A 291 6.55 6.30 24.12
C LYS A 291 5.90 5.45 23.05
N ILE A 292 6.54 4.33 22.70
CA ILE A 292 6.15 3.44 21.62
C ILE A 292 4.65 3.10 21.70
N LYS A 293 3.89 3.36 20.63
CA LYS A 293 2.46 3.00 20.54
C LYS A 293 2.22 1.66 19.84
N TYR A 294 3.12 1.31 18.95
CA TYR A 294 3.09 0.06 18.19
C TYR A 294 4.51 -0.26 17.71
N MET A 295 4.88 -1.55 17.66
CA MET A 295 6.20 -1.97 17.20
C MET A 295 6.14 -3.32 16.47
N PHE A 296 6.89 -3.44 15.38
CA PHE A 296 7.01 -4.67 14.60
C PHE A 296 7.79 -5.79 15.31
N PRO A 297 7.44 -7.06 15.07
CA PRO A 297 8.36 -8.18 15.26
C PRO A 297 9.46 -8.18 14.19
N LYS A 298 10.67 -8.57 14.59
CA LYS A 298 11.85 -8.61 13.71
C LYS A 298 11.66 -9.51 12.49
N ALA A 299 10.97 -10.64 12.66
CA ALA A 299 10.65 -11.54 11.55
C ALA A 299 9.80 -10.88 10.46
N HIS A 300 8.86 -9.99 10.84
CA HIS A 300 8.02 -9.28 9.88
C HIS A 300 8.83 -8.21 9.14
N ALA A 301 9.63 -7.41 9.85
CA ALA A 301 10.54 -6.45 9.24
C ALA A 301 11.51 -7.14 8.27
N ALA A 302 12.12 -8.25 8.66
CA ALA A 302 13.03 -9.01 7.80
C ALA A 302 12.34 -9.55 6.53
N ALA A 303 11.11 -10.07 6.65
CA ALA A 303 10.34 -10.55 5.50
C ALA A 303 10.04 -9.42 4.49
N TYR A 304 9.62 -8.26 4.99
CA TYR A 304 9.29 -7.11 4.15
C TYR A 304 10.53 -6.52 3.48
N VAL A 305 11.62 -6.33 4.23
CA VAL A 305 12.89 -5.84 3.68
C VAL A 305 13.45 -6.81 2.64
N MET A 306 13.30 -8.13 2.83
CA MET A 306 13.70 -9.11 1.82
C MET A 306 12.87 -8.96 0.52
N MET A 307 11.57 -8.66 0.60
CA MET A 307 10.75 -8.40 -0.60
C MET A 307 11.16 -7.08 -1.27
N ALA A 308 11.29 -6.02 -0.48
CA ALA A 308 11.73 -4.70 -0.96
C ALA A 308 13.10 -4.78 -1.63
N TRP A 309 14.03 -5.56 -1.07
CA TRP A 309 15.36 -5.79 -1.65
C TRP A 309 15.30 -6.50 -3.00
N ARG A 310 14.46 -7.53 -3.14
CA ARG A 310 14.26 -8.23 -4.42
C ARG A 310 13.69 -7.31 -5.50
N ILE A 311 12.75 -6.44 -5.13
CA ILE A 311 12.21 -5.41 -6.02
C ILE A 311 13.28 -4.38 -6.38
N ALA A 312 14.07 -3.92 -5.40
CA ALA A 312 15.16 -2.99 -5.59
C ALA A 312 16.26 -3.54 -6.52
N TYR A 313 16.55 -4.85 -6.43
CA TYR A 313 17.44 -5.53 -7.36
C TYR A 313 16.96 -5.40 -8.81
N CYS A 314 15.68 -5.67 -9.07
CA CYS A 314 15.10 -5.46 -10.39
C CYS A 314 15.08 -3.98 -10.79
N LYS A 315 14.93 -3.03 -9.86
CA LYS A 315 15.02 -1.60 -10.16
C LYS A 315 16.39 -1.19 -10.71
N VAL A 316 17.48 -1.77 -10.18
CA VAL A 316 18.84 -1.53 -10.66
C VAL A 316 19.08 -2.25 -11.98
N PHE A 317 18.90 -3.58 -12.00
CA PHE A 317 19.41 -4.43 -13.08
C PHE A 317 18.39 -4.71 -14.20
N TYR A 318 17.09 -4.53 -13.94
CA TYR A 318 15.99 -4.77 -14.88
C TYR A 318 14.97 -3.61 -14.88
N PRO A 319 15.43 -2.37 -15.15
CA PRO A 319 14.63 -1.16 -14.90
C PRO A 319 13.30 -1.12 -15.64
N LEU A 320 13.24 -1.50 -16.93
CA LEU A 320 11.97 -1.56 -17.67
C LEU A 320 10.98 -2.56 -17.07
N ALA A 321 11.46 -3.73 -16.60
CA ALA A 321 10.61 -4.70 -15.91
C ALA A 321 10.12 -4.17 -14.55
N TYR A 322 10.98 -3.45 -13.82
CA TYR A 322 10.59 -2.76 -12.60
C TYR A 322 9.48 -1.73 -12.86
N TYR A 323 9.65 -0.82 -13.82
CA TYR A 323 8.66 0.21 -14.11
C TYR A 323 7.36 -0.39 -14.66
N ALA A 324 7.42 -1.39 -15.55
CA ALA A 324 6.25 -2.11 -16.02
C ALA A 324 5.46 -2.73 -14.85
N ALA A 325 6.15 -3.45 -13.94
CA ALA A 325 5.51 -4.07 -12.79
C ALA A 325 4.98 -3.03 -11.79
N PHE A 326 5.72 -1.94 -11.54
CA PHE A 326 5.32 -0.89 -10.62
C PHE A 326 4.04 -0.18 -11.11
N PHE A 327 4.00 0.26 -12.37
CA PHE A 327 2.83 0.98 -12.90
C PHE A 327 1.61 0.08 -13.08
N SER A 328 1.81 -1.23 -13.28
CA SER A 328 0.71 -2.19 -13.39
C SER A 328 0.07 -2.55 -12.05
N ILE A 329 0.85 -2.56 -10.96
CA ILE A 329 0.43 -3.18 -9.69
C ILE A 329 0.36 -2.17 -8.54
N ARG A 330 1.32 -1.24 -8.46
CA ARG A 330 1.52 -0.37 -7.29
C ARG A 330 1.12 1.08 -7.49
N ALA A 331 1.09 1.56 -8.73
CA ALA A 331 0.61 2.91 -9.02
C ALA A 331 -0.88 3.00 -8.67
N THR A 332 -1.24 4.06 -7.97
CA THR A 332 -2.59 4.19 -7.37
C THR A 332 -3.48 5.20 -8.08
N SER A 333 -2.87 6.17 -8.76
CA SER A 333 -3.56 7.26 -9.45
C SER A 333 -2.75 7.69 -10.68
N PHE A 334 -2.26 6.69 -11.43
CA PHE A 334 -1.56 6.87 -12.69
C PHE A 334 -2.51 7.49 -13.72
N ASN A 335 -2.01 8.43 -14.52
CA ASN A 335 -2.80 9.11 -15.55
C ASN A 335 -1.98 9.26 -16.83
N TYR A 336 -2.47 8.67 -17.92
CA TYR A 336 -1.80 8.66 -19.23
C TYR A 336 -1.56 10.07 -19.80
N GLU A 337 -2.56 10.95 -19.75
CA GLU A 337 -2.46 12.32 -20.27
C GLU A 337 -1.39 13.13 -19.52
N LEU A 338 -1.32 12.97 -18.20
CA LEU A 338 -0.38 13.74 -17.38
C LEU A 338 1.03 13.17 -17.42
N MET A 339 1.18 11.86 -17.58
CA MET A 339 2.44 11.15 -17.34
C MET A 339 3.12 10.60 -18.60
N CYS A 340 2.36 10.28 -19.66
CA CYS A 340 2.90 9.54 -20.82
C CYS A 340 3.17 10.43 -22.04
N GLN A 341 2.92 11.73 -21.95
CA GLN A 341 3.10 12.69 -23.04
C GLN A 341 4.52 13.27 -23.13
N GLY A 342 5.50 12.59 -22.55
CA GLY A 342 6.90 13.00 -22.52
C GLY A 342 7.29 13.78 -21.25
N GLN A 343 8.60 13.84 -21.02
CA GLN A 343 9.20 14.41 -19.80
C GLN A 343 8.81 15.88 -19.58
N GLU A 344 8.88 16.72 -20.61
CA GLU A 344 8.55 18.15 -20.48
C GLU A 344 7.11 18.39 -20.02
N ARG A 345 6.18 17.56 -20.52
CA ARG A 345 4.76 17.66 -20.17
C ARG A 345 4.51 17.20 -18.73
N LEU A 346 5.13 16.10 -18.32
CA LEU A 346 5.11 15.64 -16.94
C LEU A 346 5.62 16.74 -16.00
N GLU A 347 6.79 17.30 -16.26
CA GLU A 347 7.41 18.34 -15.43
C GLU A 347 6.56 19.61 -15.36
N PHE A 348 5.87 19.97 -16.45
CA PHE A 348 4.91 21.07 -16.44
C PHE A 348 3.79 20.83 -15.41
N HIS A 349 3.19 19.64 -15.38
CA HIS A 349 2.14 19.30 -14.42
C HIS A 349 2.68 19.19 -12.99
N MET A 350 3.88 18.61 -12.81
CA MET A 350 4.53 18.53 -11.50
C MET A 350 4.80 19.92 -10.90
N ARG A 351 5.23 20.90 -11.71
CA ARG A 351 5.42 22.28 -11.25
C ARG A 351 4.13 22.94 -10.77
N ASP A 352 3.00 22.68 -11.43
CA ASP A 352 1.70 23.16 -10.96
C ASP A 352 1.35 22.55 -9.60
N TYR A 353 1.56 21.25 -9.43
CA TYR A 353 1.24 20.54 -8.20
C TYR A 353 2.11 21.02 -7.03
N GLU A 354 3.41 21.21 -7.25
CA GLU A 354 4.33 21.73 -6.23
C GLU A 354 3.95 23.17 -5.82
N ARG A 355 3.51 24.01 -6.76
CA ARG A 355 3.06 25.39 -6.47
C ARG A 355 1.85 25.43 -5.54
N ARG A 356 1.00 24.40 -5.56
CA ARG A 356 -0.24 24.32 -4.76
C ARG A 356 -0.26 23.11 -3.81
N LYS A 357 0.92 22.66 -3.39
CA LYS A 357 1.11 21.41 -2.62
C LYS A 357 0.22 21.30 -1.39
N ASP A 358 0.03 22.41 -0.67
CA ASP A 358 -0.77 22.45 0.55
C ASP A 358 -2.28 22.34 0.33
N THR A 359 -2.74 22.50 -0.92
CA THR A 359 -4.17 22.44 -1.29
C THR A 359 -4.51 21.26 -2.20
N LEU A 360 -3.53 20.39 -2.50
CA LEU A 360 -3.77 19.18 -3.27
C LEU A 360 -4.80 18.28 -2.60
N SER A 361 -5.77 17.83 -3.39
CA SER A 361 -6.68 16.75 -3.00
C SER A 361 -5.92 15.43 -2.81
N LYS A 362 -6.54 14.45 -2.15
CA LYS A 362 -5.92 13.13 -1.97
C LYS A 362 -5.57 12.46 -3.30
N LYS A 363 -6.47 12.52 -4.30
CA LYS A 363 -6.22 12.00 -5.66
C LYS A 363 -4.98 12.65 -6.27
N GLU A 364 -4.84 13.97 -6.14
CA GLU A 364 -3.69 14.69 -6.69
C GLU A 364 -2.38 14.40 -5.95
N GLN A 365 -2.41 14.21 -4.63
CA GLN A 365 -1.24 13.76 -3.87
C GLN A 365 -0.79 12.37 -4.34
N ASP A 366 -1.74 11.45 -4.55
CA ASP A 366 -1.45 10.10 -5.04
C ASP A 366 -0.96 10.13 -6.50
N THR A 367 -1.53 10.97 -7.36
CA THR A 367 -1.04 11.21 -8.71
C THR A 367 0.37 11.80 -8.70
N TYR A 368 0.67 12.76 -7.83
CA TYR A 368 2.01 13.33 -7.71
C TYR A 368 3.06 12.29 -7.28
N LYS A 369 2.68 11.40 -6.37
CA LYS A 369 3.52 10.28 -5.95
C LYS A 369 3.88 9.40 -7.15
N ASP A 370 2.92 9.06 -7.99
CA ASP A 370 3.16 8.26 -9.20
C ASP A 370 3.99 9.05 -10.25
N MET A 371 3.75 10.37 -10.38
CA MET A 371 4.53 11.27 -11.26
C MET A 371 6.02 11.25 -10.92
N ARG A 372 6.39 11.19 -9.62
CA ARG A 372 7.80 11.11 -9.20
C ARG A 372 8.50 9.85 -9.71
N ILE A 373 7.78 8.73 -9.80
CA ILE A 373 8.33 7.48 -10.33
C ILE A 373 8.50 7.57 -11.85
N VAL A 374 7.56 8.22 -12.53
CA VAL A 374 7.66 8.48 -13.97
C VAL A 374 8.80 9.46 -14.27
N GLN A 375 8.99 10.49 -13.46
CA GLN A 375 10.11 11.44 -13.59
C GLN A 375 11.44 10.70 -13.48
N GLU A 376 11.58 9.80 -12.49
CA GLU A 376 12.76 8.95 -12.36
C GLU A 376 12.96 8.05 -13.59
N MET A 377 11.89 7.45 -14.11
CA MET A 377 11.96 6.63 -15.33
C MET A 377 12.49 7.43 -16.53
N TYR A 378 11.95 8.63 -16.76
CA TYR A 378 12.41 9.52 -17.84
C TYR A 378 13.85 9.99 -17.62
N ALA A 379 14.23 10.36 -16.39
CA ALA A 379 15.60 10.75 -16.06
C ALA A 379 16.61 9.63 -16.36
N ARG A 380 16.19 8.37 -16.25
CA ARG A 380 17.01 7.20 -16.60
C ARG A 380 17.02 6.87 -18.10
N GLY A 381 16.34 7.67 -18.93
CA GLY A 381 16.34 7.55 -20.39
C GLY A 381 15.30 6.58 -20.96
N PHE A 382 14.35 6.10 -20.15
CA PHE A 382 13.26 5.25 -20.65
C PHE A 382 12.06 6.08 -21.06
N GLU A 383 11.28 5.57 -22.01
CA GLU A 383 10.14 6.28 -22.58
C GLU A 383 8.88 5.40 -22.58
N PHE A 384 7.72 6.07 -22.54
CA PHE A 384 6.47 5.45 -22.93
C PHE A 384 6.32 5.50 -24.44
N MET A 385 5.70 4.46 -24.99
CA MET A 385 5.10 4.55 -26.32
C MET A 385 3.62 4.96 -26.21
N PRO A 386 3.04 5.56 -27.26
CA PRO A 386 1.62 5.84 -27.29
C PRO A 386 0.79 4.57 -27.07
N VAL A 387 -0.34 4.70 -26.40
CA VAL A 387 -1.29 3.60 -26.25
C VAL A 387 -1.80 3.19 -27.63
N ASP A 388 -1.59 1.92 -27.98
CA ASP A 388 -2.21 1.27 -29.13
C ASP A 388 -3.38 0.42 -28.61
N ILE A 389 -4.61 0.85 -28.90
CA ILE A 389 -5.84 0.22 -28.43
C ILE A 389 -6.03 -1.23 -28.90
N TYR A 390 -5.26 -1.68 -29.90
CA TYR A 390 -5.31 -3.05 -30.42
C TYR A 390 -4.23 -3.96 -29.80
N ARG A 391 -3.20 -3.38 -29.16
CA ARG A 391 -2.08 -4.13 -28.57
C ARG A 391 -2.04 -4.07 -27.05
N ALA A 392 -2.42 -2.92 -26.47
CA ALA A 392 -2.33 -2.66 -25.05
C ALA A 392 -3.24 -3.62 -24.25
N LYS A 393 -2.78 -4.01 -23.05
CA LYS A 393 -3.64 -4.73 -22.09
C LYS A 393 -4.53 -3.76 -21.34
N ALA A 394 -5.62 -4.30 -20.80
CA ALA A 394 -6.56 -3.54 -19.99
C ALA A 394 -5.88 -2.94 -18.75
N HIS A 395 -5.14 -3.77 -18.00
CA HIS A 395 -4.64 -3.43 -16.65
C HIS A 395 -3.12 -3.48 -16.48
N HIS A 396 -2.37 -3.97 -17.47
CA HIS A 396 -0.93 -4.18 -17.32
C HIS A 396 -0.12 -3.46 -18.39
N PHE A 397 0.96 -2.82 -17.95
CA PHE A 397 1.98 -2.25 -18.81
C PHE A 397 2.78 -3.37 -19.48
N GLN A 398 3.21 -3.12 -20.71
CA GLN A 398 3.99 -4.07 -21.50
C GLN A 398 5.31 -3.44 -21.93
N ILE A 399 6.37 -4.26 -21.98
CA ILE A 399 7.64 -3.87 -22.58
C ILE A 399 7.57 -4.25 -24.05
N ILE A 400 7.67 -3.26 -24.94
CA ILE A 400 7.62 -3.42 -26.39
C ILE A 400 8.68 -2.50 -26.99
N ASP A 401 9.58 -3.07 -27.80
CA ASP A 401 10.63 -2.31 -28.49
C ASP A 401 11.43 -1.39 -27.54
N ASP A 402 11.82 -1.93 -26.38
CA ASP A 402 12.52 -1.22 -25.28
C ASP A 402 11.79 0.02 -24.71
N LYS A 403 10.47 0.12 -24.96
CA LYS A 403 9.59 1.14 -24.39
C LYS A 403 8.47 0.51 -23.58
N LEU A 404 7.82 1.33 -22.75
CA LEU A 404 6.65 0.91 -22.01
C LEU A 404 5.37 1.30 -22.74
N MET A 405 4.53 0.32 -23.05
CA MET A 405 3.16 0.53 -23.47
C MET A 405 2.25 0.64 -22.24
N PRO A 406 1.60 1.79 -22.01
CA PRO A 406 0.66 1.93 -20.91
C PRO A 406 -0.58 1.05 -21.09
N SER A 407 -1.22 0.69 -19.97
CA SER A 407 -2.49 -0.05 -20.01
C SER A 407 -3.66 0.88 -20.33
N ILE A 408 -4.73 0.32 -20.89
CA ILE A 408 -5.93 1.07 -21.27
C ILE A 408 -6.58 1.76 -20.05
N SER A 409 -6.54 1.11 -18.87
CA SER A 409 -7.09 1.64 -17.63
C SER A 409 -6.42 2.91 -17.10
N THR A 410 -5.28 3.31 -17.67
CA THR A 410 -4.59 4.56 -17.27
C THR A 410 -5.18 5.82 -17.90
N ILE A 411 -6.12 5.68 -18.83
CA ILE A 411 -6.84 6.80 -19.46
C ILE A 411 -7.90 7.29 -18.46
N ASP A 412 -7.93 8.59 -18.16
CA ASP A 412 -8.85 9.13 -17.15
C ASP A 412 -10.32 8.87 -17.53
N GLY A 413 -11.12 8.44 -16.55
CA GLY A 413 -12.51 8.04 -16.76
C GLY A 413 -12.69 6.62 -17.32
N LEU A 414 -11.62 5.92 -17.67
CA LEU A 414 -11.66 4.56 -18.23
C LEU A 414 -11.33 3.52 -17.14
N GLY A 415 -12.31 3.25 -16.27
CA GLY A 415 -12.16 2.25 -15.19
C GLY A 415 -12.07 0.81 -15.70
N ASP A 416 -11.71 -0.12 -14.82
CA ASP A 416 -11.33 -1.50 -15.16
C ASP A 416 -12.28 -2.20 -16.14
N LYS A 417 -13.59 -2.16 -15.87
CA LYS A 417 -14.59 -2.80 -16.74
C LYS A 417 -14.64 -2.21 -18.14
N ALA A 418 -14.45 -0.90 -18.27
CA ALA A 418 -14.40 -0.25 -19.56
C ALA A 418 -13.11 -0.62 -20.30
N ALA A 419 -11.99 -0.74 -19.59
CA ALA A 419 -10.70 -1.16 -20.15
C ALA A 419 -10.78 -2.60 -20.69
N ASP A 420 -11.40 -3.51 -19.92
CA ASP A 420 -11.68 -4.88 -20.36
C ASP A 420 -12.57 -4.89 -21.61
N ALA A 421 -13.63 -4.08 -21.64
CA ALA A 421 -14.53 -4.00 -22.79
C ALA A 421 -13.85 -3.48 -24.06
N VAL A 422 -12.91 -2.53 -23.94
CA VAL A 422 -12.10 -2.05 -25.07
C VAL A 422 -11.24 -3.17 -25.65
N VAL A 423 -10.50 -3.88 -24.79
CA VAL A 423 -9.63 -4.99 -25.22
C VAL A 423 -10.44 -6.13 -25.83
N GLU A 424 -11.61 -6.44 -25.26
CA GLU A 424 -12.49 -7.48 -25.80
C GLU A 424 -13.03 -7.08 -27.17
N ALA A 425 -13.60 -5.86 -27.28
CA ALA A 425 -14.14 -5.37 -28.53
C ALA A 425 -13.08 -5.31 -29.63
N ALA A 426 -11.83 -4.93 -29.31
CA ALA A 426 -10.74 -4.86 -30.28
C ALA A 426 -10.43 -6.21 -30.97
N LYS A 427 -10.79 -7.35 -30.34
CA LYS A 427 -10.63 -8.69 -30.94
C LYS A 427 -11.54 -8.93 -32.14
N ASP A 428 -12.68 -8.24 -32.20
CA ASP A 428 -13.65 -8.35 -33.31
C ASP A 428 -13.21 -7.57 -34.57
N GLY A 429 -11.98 -7.04 -34.57
CA GLY A 429 -11.38 -6.33 -35.69
C GLY A 429 -11.37 -4.81 -35.52
N PRO A 430 -10.81 -4.07 -36.50
CA PRO A 430 -10.68 -2.62 -36.43
C PRO A 430 -12.00 -1.90 -36.16
N PHE A 431 -11.94 -0.80 -35.44
CA PHE A 431 -13.09 0.09 -35.29
C PHE A 431 -13.30 0.87 -36.58
N LEU A 432 -14.57 1.11 -36.94
CA LEU A 432 -14.91 1.80 -38.20
C LEU A 432 -15.12 3.31 -38.01
N SER A 433 -15.56 3.70 -36.82
CA SER A 433 -15.81 5.09 -36.42
C SER A 433 -15.77 5.21 -34.90
N LYS A 434 -15.78 6.45 -34.39
CA LYS A 434 -15.91 6.71 -32.95
C LYS A 434 -17.26 6.20 -32.40
N ASP A 435 -18.33 6.29 -33.19
CA ASP A 435 -19.62 5.69 -32.83
C ASP A 435 -19.56 4.16 -32.74
N ASP A 436 -18.87 3.49 -33.66
CA ASP A 436 -18.65 2.04 -33.62
C ASP A 436 -17.87 1.64 -32.34
N PHE A 437 -16.77 2.34 -32.07
CA PHE A 437 -15.99 2.17 -30.84
C PHE A 437 -16.87 2.30 -29.60
N ARG A 438 -17.66 3.38 -29.52
CA ARG A 438 -18.56 3.64 -28.39
C ARG A 438 -19.61 2.55 -28.22
N GLN A 439 -20.21 2.08 -29.32
CA GLN A 439 -21.26 1.06 -29.28
C GLN A 439 -20.72 -0.30 -28.83
N ARG A 440 -19.54 -0.71 -29.31
CA ARG A 440 -18.91 -1.99 -28.98
C ARG A 440 -18.35 -2.02 -27.56
N THR A 441 -17.75 -0.92 -27.12
CA THR A 441 -17.05 -0.85 -25.82
C THR A 441 -17.92 -0.35 -24.67
N LYS A 442 -19.04 0.34 -24.96
CA LYS A 442 -19.86 1.07 -23.97
C LYS A 442 -19.13 2.17 -23.22
N VAL A 443 -17.96 2.61 -23.71
CA VAL A 443 -17.22 3.75 -23.18
C VAL A 443 -18.05 5.03 -23.33
N SER A 444 -17.98 5.94 -22.36
CA SER A 444 -18.76 7.19 -22.41
C SER A 444 -18.26 8.11 -23.51
N LYS A 445 -19.14 8.96 -24.05
CA LYS A 445 -18.74 9.93 -25.08
C LYS A 445 -17.57 10.82 -24.62
N THR A 446 -17.61 11.29 -23.37
CA THR A 446 -16.55 12.13 -22.80
C THR A 446 -15.18 11.45 -22.83
N VAL A 447 -15.12 10.14 -22.55
CA VAL A 447 -13.86 9.39 -22.61
C VAL A 447 -13.43 9.14 -24.05
N VAL A 448 -14.37 8.88 -24.98
CA VAL A 448 -14.06 8.76 -26.42
C VAL A 448 -13.49 10.06 -26.98
N ASP A 449 -14.06 11.21 -26.61
CA ASP A 449 -13.58 12.53 -27.01
C ASP A 449 -12.15 12.76 -26.48
N LEU A 450 -11.90 12.45 -25.19
CA LEU A 450 -10.56 12.50 -24.59
C LEU A 450 -9.55 11.59 -25.33
N MET A 451 -9.94 10.34 -25.65
CA MET A 451 -9.09 9.42 -26.39
C MET A 451 -8.76 9.93 -27.80
N ALA A 452 -9.70 10.62 -28.44
CA ALA A 452 -9.48 11.26 -29.74
C ALA A 452 -8.52 12.46 -29.63
N ASP A 453 -8.67 13.31 -28.60
CA ASP A 453 -7.78 14.45 -28.34
C ASP A 453 -6.35 13.99 -28.03
N LEU A 454 -6.21 12.82 -27.41
CA LEU A 454 -4.92 12.14 -27.17
C LEU A 454 -4.41 11.35 -28.40
N ASN A 455 -5.10 11.44 -29.54
CA ASN A 455 -4.78 10.76 -30.80
C ASN A 455 -4.69 9.21 -30.69
N LEU A 456 -5.42 8.61 -29.74
CA LEU A 456 -5.43 7.15 -29.53
C LEU A 456 -6.38 6.42 -30.48
N LEU A 457 -7.31 7.16 -31.08
CA LEU A 457 -8.30 6.66 -32.04
C LEU A 457 -7.88 6.93 -33.49
N GLY A 458 -6.71 7.53 -33.73
CA GLY A 458 -6.23 7.90 -35.07
C GLY A 458 -7.25 8.72 -35.87
N ASP A 459 -7.33 8.45 -37.17
CA ASP A 459 -8.21 9.17 -38.11
C ASP A 459 -9.64 8.59 -38.18
N LEU A 460 -10.12 7.93 -37.12
CA LEU A 460 -11.48 7.37 -37.13
C LEU A 460 -12.53 8.47 -37.35
N PRO A 461 -13.42 8.32 -38.33
CA PRO A 461 -14.51 9.27 -38.55
C PRO A 461 -15.50 9.23 -37.38
N GLU A 462 -16.30 10.29 -37.21
CA GLU A 462 -17.31 10.34 -36.14
C GLU A 462 -18.33 9.20 -36.25
N SER A 463 -18.83 8.94 -37.45
CA SER A 463 -19.86 7.92 -37.72
C SER A 463 -19.61 7.19 -39.04
N ASN A 464 -20.14 5.96 -39.13
CA ASN A 464 -20.19 5.20 -40.38
C ASN A 464 -21.28 5.80 -41.28
N GLN A 465 -20.95 6.12 -42.53
CA GLN A 465 -21.96 6.61 -43.49
C GLN A 465 -22.82 5.49 -44.10
N LEU A 466 -22.41 4.22 -43.94
CA LEU A 466 -23.06 3.03 -44.46
C LEU A 466 -22.95 1.88 -43.45
N SER A 467 -24.03 1.12 -43.26
CA SER A 467 -24.10 -0.10 -42.46
C SER A 467 -24.48 -1.26 -43.37
N LEU A 468 -23.71 -2.35 -43.32
CA LEU A 468 -23.90 -3.51 -44.21
C LEU A 468 -25.20 -4.29 -43.98
N PHE A 469 -25.87 -4.10 -42.83
CA PHE A 469 -27.17 -4.70 -42.54
C PHE A 469 -28.36 -3.79 -42.92
N ASP A 470 -28.09 -2.53 -43.27
CA ASP A 470 -29.10 -1.56 -43.74
C ASP A 470 -29.18 -1.50 -45.29
N LEU A 471 -28.30 -2.25 -45.97
CA LEU A 471 -28.27 -2.51 -47.42
C LEU A 471 -28.84 -3.91 -47.69
#